data_AF-A0A7C1SJ76-F1
#
_entry.id   AF-A0A7C1SJ76-F1
#
_cell.length_a   1.000
_cell.length_b   1.000
_cell.length_c   1.000
_cell.angle_alpha   90.00
_cell.angle_beta   90.00
_cell.angle_gamma   90.00
#
_symmetry.space_group_name_H-M   'P 1'
#
loop_
_entity.id
_entity.type
_entity.pdbx_description
1 polymer ?
#
loop_
_entity_poly.entity_id
_entity_poly.type
_entity_poly.pdbx_seq_one_letter_code
_entity_poly.pdbx_strand_id
1 'polypeptide(L)'
;MDTSDINKLLMKVAGDVGTVPDDVRNVFSTLISITLRYRDLLKDDLGIVLSVEDVHVALGWLLESIRTKKLPETDNALRLDLLKLWLDELKLHL
;
A
#
# COMPACT_ATOMS: atom_id res chain seq x y z
N MET A 1 13.83 0.24 -6.59
CA MET A 1 13.15 1.33 -7.33
C MET A 1 13.48 2.64 -6.64
N ASP A 2 13.68 3.73 -7.38
CA ASP A 2 14.03 5.03 -6.80
C ASP A 2 12.79 5.91 -6.51
N THR A 3 12.98 7.00 -5.77
CA THR A 3 11.92 7.97 -5.44
C THR A 3 11.39 8.70 -6.69
N SER A 4 12.19 8.81 -7.76
CA SER A 4 11.78 9.44 -9.02
C SER A 4 10.68 8.65 -9.70
N ASP A 5 10.76 7.33 -9.71
CA ASP A 5 9.77 6.46 -10.34
C ASP A 5 8.46 6.41 -9.56
N ILE A 6 8.51 6.47 -8.23
CA ILE A 6 7.31 6.62 -7.38
C ILE A 6 6.61 7.95 -7.69
N ASN A 7 7.37 9.05 -7.81
CA ASN A 7 6.81 10.35 -8.15
C ASN A 7 6.14 10.37 -9.53
N LYS A 8 6.68 9.63 -10.52
CA LYS A 8 6.03 9.48 -11.84
C LYS A 8 4.71 8.71 -11.75
N LEU A 9 4.63 7.68 -10.91
CA LEU A 9 3.38 6.94 -10.67
C LEU A 9 2.34 7.85 -10.00
N LEU A 10 2.76 8.66 -9.04
CA LEU A 10 1.92 9.66 -8.41
C LEU A 10 1.40 10.72 -9.40
N MET A 11 2.26 11.22 -10.28
CA MET A 11 1.87 12.14 -11.37
C MET A 11 0.78 11.54 -12.27
N LYS A 12 0.85 10.24 -12.56
CA LYS A 12 -0.16 9.57 -13.39
C LYS A 12 -1.52 9.44 -12.69
N VAL A 13 -1.54 9.34 -11.37
CA VAL A 13 -2.76 9.08 -10.59
C VAL A 13 -3.41 10.37 -10.07
N ALA A 14 -2.61 11.32 -9.58
CA ALA A 14 -3.10 12.54 -8.94
C ALA A 14 -3.24 13.73 -9.90
N GLY A 15 -2.83 13.58 -11.16
CA GLY A 15 -2.80 14.69 -12.12
C GLY A 15 -1.73 15.70 -11.75
N ASP A 16 -2.13 16.92 -11.37
CA ASP A 16 -1.20 18.00 -11.07
C ASP A 16 -0.69 17.92 -9.62
N VAL A 17 0.45 17.23 -9.45
CA VAL A 17 1.07 16.97 -8.14
C VAL A 17 1.49 18.25 -7.42
N GLY A 18 1.55 19.40 -8.14
CA GLY A 18 1.74 20.71 -7.52
C GLY A 18 0.60 21.15 -6.60
N THR A 19 -0.57 20.50 -6.69
CA THR A 19 -1.76 20.81 -5.88
C THR A 19 -2.02 19.79 -4.77
N VAL A 20 -1.30 18.66 -4.76
CA VAL A 20 -1.47 17.61 -3.75
C VAL A 20 -0.65 17.97 -2.51
N PRO A 21 -1.26 18.06 -1.32
CA PRO A 21 -0.53 18.31 -0.09
C PRO A 21 0.59 17.30 0.13
N ASP A 22 1.73 17.75 0.65
CA ASP A 22 2.91 16.88 0.86
C ASP A 22 2.60 15.67 1.74
N ASP A 23 1.74 15.82 2.73
CA ASP A 23 1.30 14.72 3.61
C ASP A 23 0.57 13.63 2.82
N VAL A 24 -0.32 14.02 1.90
CA VAL A 24 -1.03 13.10 1.02
C VAL A 24 -0.03 12.41 0.10
N ARG A 25 0.89 13.16 -0.50
CA ARG A 25 1.95 12.62 -1.35
C ARG A 25 2.81 11.59 -0.61
N ASN A 26 3.16 11.85 0.64
CA ASN A 26 3.96 10.96 1.48
C ASN A 26 3.23 9.65 1.79
N VAL A 27 1.94 9.72 2.14
CA VAL A 27 1.11 8.52 2.36
C VAL A 27 1.06 7.66 1.09
N PHE A 28 0.71 8.26 -0.05
CA PHE A 28 0.65 7.51 -1.30
C PHE A 28 2.01 6.93 -1.73
N SER A 29 3.09 7.70 -1.58
CA SER A 29 4.46 7.22 -1.87
C SER A 29 4.80 6.01 -1.02
N THR A 30 4.43 6.04 0.26
CA THR A 30 4.63 4.94 1.21
C THR A 30 3.86 3.70 0.75
N LEU A 31 2.55 3.84 0.49
CA LEU A 31 1.72 2.72 0.02
C LEU A 31 2.28 2.07 -1.25
N ILE A 32 2.66 2.87 -2.25
CA ILE A 32 3.25 2.38 -3.51
C ILE A 32 4.56 1.65 -3.25
N SER A 33 5.48 2.27 -2.50
CA SER A 33 6.81 1.71 -2.20
C SER A 33 6.70 0.34 -1.53
N ILE A 34 5.85 0.24 -0.50
CA ILE A 34 5.64 -0.99 0.26
C ILE A 34 4.99 -2.08 -0.59
N THR A 35 4.00 -1.71 -1.41
CA THR A 35 3.33 -2.67 -2.30
C THR A 35 4.30 -3.29 -3.30
N LEU A 36 5.16 -2.47 -3.90
CA LEU A 36 6.14 -2.94 -4.88
C LEU A 36 7.21 -3.80 -4.21
N ARG A 37 7.72 -3.39 -3.05
CA ARG A 37 8.67 -4.19 -2.25
C ARG A 37 8.08 -5.56 -1.88
N TYR A 38 6.82 -5.58 -1.43
CA TYR A 38 6.14 -6.81 -1.06
C TYR A 38 5.85 -7.71 -2.27
N ARG A 39 5.42 -7.14 -3.39
CA ARG A 39 5.25 -7.88 -4.66
C ARG A 39 6.57 -8.54 -5.07
N ASP A 40 7.67 -7.80 -5.03
CA ASP A 40 8.98 -8.30 -5.46
C ASP A 40 9.43 -9.44 -4.54
N LEU A 41 9.28 -9.29 -3.22
CA LEU A 41 9.54 -10.35 -2.24
C LEU A 41 8.69 -11.60 -2.51
N LEU A 42 7.37 -11.45 -2.68
CA LEU A 42 6.47 -12.58 -2.95
C LEU A 42 6.85 -13.33 -4.24
N LYS A 43 7.24 -12.59 -5.26
CA LYS A 43 7.62 -13.16 -6.55
C LYS A 43 8.95 -13.90 -6.47
N ASP A 44 9.95 -13.28 -5.85
CA ASP A 44 11.32 -13.78 -5.83
C ASP A 44 11.48 -14.95 -4.85
N ASP A 45 10.83 -14.88 -3.68
CA ASP A 45 11.00 -15.88 -2.62
C ASP A 45 9.99 -17.03 -2.72
N LEU A 46 8.75 -16.74 -3.14
CA LEU A 46 7.63 -17.69 -3.07
C LEU A 46 7.01 -18.02 -4.42
N GLY A 47 7.40 -17.34 -5.50
CA GLY A 47 6.76 -17.49 -6.82
C GLY A 47 5.31 -17.04 -6.86
N ILE A 48 4.86 -16.25 -5.86
CA ILE A 48 3.48 -15.78 -5.72
C ILE A 48 3.32 -14.44 -6.44
N VAL A 49 2.23 -14.30 -7.20
CA VAL A 49 1.89 -13.05 -7.88
C VAL A 49 0.90 -12.26 -7.04
N LEU A 50 1.32 -11.08 -6.56
CA LEU A 50 0.42 -10.09 -5.97
C LEU A 50 -0.38 -9.40 -7.07
N SER A 51 -1.69 -9.65 -7.14
CA SER A 51 -2.56 -9.06 -8.17
C SER A 51 -3.01 -7.64 -7.79
N VAL A 52 -3.50 -6.89 -8.78
CA VAL A 52 -4.12 -5.57 -8.55
C VAL A 52 -5.36 -5.71 -7.66
N GLU A 53 -6.12 -6.79 -7.80
CA GLU A 53 -7.30 -7.06 -6.97
C GLU A 53 -6.92 -7.27 -5.49
N ASP A 54 -5.83 -8.00 -5.22
CA ASP A 54 -5.34 -8.19 -3.85
C ASP A 54 -4.98 -6.86 -3.18
N VAL A 55 -4.33 -5.97 -3.94
CA VAL A 55 -3.98 -4.62 -3.47
C VAL A 55 -5.24 -3.79 -3.24
N HIS A 56 -6.24 -3.87 -4.13
CA HIS A 56 -7.49 -3.12 -4.00
C HIS A 56 -8.29 -3.57 -2.77
N VAL A 57 -8.39 -4.87 -2.52
CA VAL A 57 -9.03 -5.42 -1.31
C VAL A 57 -8.30 -4.99 -0.05
N ALA A 58 -6.96 -5.10 -0.03
CA ALA A 58 -6.16 -4.64 1.11
C ALA A 58 -6.34 -3.14 1.36
N LEU A 59 -6.47 -2.31 0.30
CA LEU A 59 -6.70 -0.88 0.43
C LEU A 59 -8.07 -0.58 1.06
N GLY A 60 -9.11 -1.33 0.66
CA GLY A 60 -10.41 -1.28 1.32
C GLY A 60 -10.31 -1.62 2.81
N TRP A 61 -9.55 -2.67 3.16
CA TRP A 61 -9.31 -3.03 4.56
C TRP A 61 -8.52 -1.97 5.32
N LEU A 62 -7.58 -1.27 4.71
CA LEU A 62 -6.84 -0.19 5.35
C LEU A 62 -7.78 0.93 5.81
N LEU A 63 -8.67 1.37 4.93
CA LEU A 63 -9.66 2.41 5.24
C LEU A 63 -10.59 1.98 6.38
N GLU A 64 -11.11 0.75 6.31
CA GLU A 64 -11.98 0.21 7.35
C GLU A 64 -11.25 -0.01 8.68
N SER A 65 -9.98 -0.43 8.64
CA SER A 65 -9.18 -0.63 9.86
C SER A 65 -8.90 0.69 10.55
N ILE A 66 -8.56 1.75 9.80
CA ILE A 66 -8.38 3.09 10.35
C ILE A 66 -9.66 3.58 11.03
N ARG A 67 -10.81 3.34 10.40
CA ARG A 67 -12.14 3.75 10.88
C ARG A 67 -12.57 2.99 12.14
N THR A 68 -12.35 1.68 12.17
CA THR A 68 -12.90 0.79 13.20
C THR A 68 -11.90 0.41 14.29
N LYS A 69 -10.61 0.72 14.10
CA LYS A 69 -9.51 0.30 14.97
C LYS A 69 -9.40 -1.21 15.12
N LYS A 70 -9.74 -1.94 14.04
CA LYS A 70 -9.74 -3.40 13.99
C LYS A 70 -9.18 -3.90 12.68
N LEU A 71 -8.46 -5.03 12.72
CA LEU A 71 -8.08 -5.74 11.51
C LEU A 71 -9.27 -6.54 10.96
N PRO A 72 -9.31 -6.80 9.64
CA PRO A 72 -10.30 -7.67 9.04
C PRO A 72 -10.12 -9.12 9.54
N GLU A 73 -11.23 -9.81 9.81
CA GLU A 73 -11.23 -11.25 10.03
C GLU A 73 -11.16 -11.96 8.66
N THR A 74 -10.03 -12.62 8.37
CA THR A 74 -9.78 -13.27 7.08
C THR A 74 -8.75 -14.38 7.21
N ASP A 75 -8.86 -15.39 6.35
CA ASP A 75 -7.85 -16.44 6.14
C ASP A 75 -6.83 -16.08 5.05
N ASN A 76 -7.04 -14.96 4.33
CA ASN A 76 -6.15 -14.52 3.27
C ASN A 76 -4.91 -13.80 3.84
N ALA A 77 -3.91 -14.61 4.18
CA ALA A 77 -2.63 -14.15 4.75
C ALA A 77 -1.94 -13.12 3.85
N LEU A 78 -1.94 -13.32 2.53
CA LEU A 78 -1.25 -12.44 1.58
C LEU A 78 -1.75 -11.00 1.65
N ARG A 79 -3.07 -10.80 1.65
CA ARG A 79 -3.69 -9.47 1.74
C ARG A 79 -3.56 -8.88 3.14
N LEU A 80 -3.68 -9.72 4.16
CA LEU A 80 -3.56 -9.30 5.55
C LEU A 80 -2.14 -8.83 5.88
N ASP A 81 -1.12 -9.48 5.33
CA ASP A 81 0.27 -9.10 5.53
C ASP A 81 0.60 -7.79 4.81
N LEU A 82 0.08 -7.57 3.59
CA LEU A 82 0.18 -6.27 2.91
C LEU A 82 -0.44 -5.15 3.75
N LEU A 83 -1.63 -5.37 4.32
CA LEU A 83 -2.29 -4.42 5.20
C LEU A 83 -1.42 -4.09 6.43
N LYS A 84 -0.88 -5.10 7.11
CA LYS A 84 -0.02 -4.90 8.29
C LYS A 84 1.23 -4.10 7.93
N LEU A 85 1.89 -4.43 6.82
CA LEU A 85 3.05 -3.68 6.33
C LEU A 85 2.74 -2.20 6.12
N TRP A 86 1.56 -1.87 5.55
CA TRP A 86 1.15 -0.47 5.41
C TRP A 86 0.88 0.21 6.76
N LEU A 87 0.20 -0.46 7.68
CA LEU A 87 -0.10 0.09 9.01
C LEU A 87 1.18 0.40 9.79
N ASP A 88 2.15 -0.51 9.76
CA ASP A 88 3.44 -0.35 10.44
C ASP A 88 4.23 0.84 9.87
N GLU A 89 4.31 0.95 8.55
CA GLU A 89 5.09 2.01 7.87
C GLU A 89 4.41 3.38 7.97
N LEU A 90 3.08 3.42 7.98
CA LEU A 90 2.31 4.64 8.26
C LEU A 90 2.26 4.97 9.76
N LYS A 91 2.83 4.13 10.63
CA LYS A 91 2.80 4.26 12.10
C LYS A 91 1.38 4.38 12.64
N LEU A 92 0.45 3.67 12.01
CA LEU A 92 -0.95 3.62 12.39
C LEU A 92 -1.18 2.46 13.34
N HIS A 93 -1.22 2.77 14.64
CA HIS A 93 -1.62 1.81 15.66
C HIS A 93 -3.15 1.71 15.68
N LEU A 94 -3.64 0.49 15.43
CA LEU A 94 -5.07 0.14 15.55
C LEU A 94 -5.43 -0.05 17.02
#